data_AF-A0AAV0AWC6-F1
#
_entry.id   AF-A0AAV0AWC6-F1
#
_cell.length_a   1.000
_cell.length_b   1.000
_cell.length_c   1.000
_cell.angle_alpha   90.00
_cell.angle_beta   90.00
_cell.angle_gamma   90.00
#
_symmetry.space_group_name_H-M   'P 1'
#
loop_
_entity.id
_entity.type
_entity.pdbx_description
1 polymer ?
#
loop_
_entity_poly.entity_id
_entity_poly.type
_entity_poly.pdbx_seq_one_letter_code
_entity_poly.pdbx_strand_id
1 'polypeptide(L)'
;RELLAIGGILAQVVYKGEMKEVEALWKNNNSDSTQSSLISRSTHTMQFFAFYSSTPARLVSLDTEDSFFRCDRNRTLTVPSSLGPTPASKVCLPNSKLAGFIKNVPVLPIETSKEAHVMIGKLREQRLILEITLEEILIELENRVLSIEEMRKCVNWWISLTGLQGYHRLLVLRFLHCAVLK
;
A
#
# COMPACT_ATOMS: atom_id res chain seq x y z
N ARG A 1 -0.52 -6.03 32.19
CA ARG A 1 -0.31 -6.60 30.83
C ARG A 1 -1.64 -6.79 30.12
N GLU A 2 -2.62 -7.46 30.71
CA GLU A 2 -3.95 -7.67 30.09
C GLU A 2 -4.67 -6.37 29.70
N LEU A 3 -4.65 -5.35 30.57
CA LEU A 3 -5.21 -4.02 30.26
C LEU A 3 -4.56 -3.34 29.04
N LEU A 4 -3.25 -3.47 28.87
CA LEU A 4 -2.53 -2.91 27.72
C LEU A 4 -2.88 -3.67 26.44
N ALA A 5 -3.01 -4.99 26.55
CA ALA A 5 -3.45 -5.81 25.42
C ALA A 5 -4.86 -5.45 24.97
N ILE A 6 -5.79 -5.29 25.92
CA ILE A 6 -7.15 -4.80 25.64
C ILE A 6 -7.12 -3.42 24.97
N GLY A 7 -6.26 -2.51 25.44
CA GLY A 7 -6.07 -1.20 24.83
C GLY A 7 -5.66 -1.28 23.35
N GLY A 8 -4.70 -2.15 23.02
CA GLY A 8 -4.25 -2.36 21.64
C GLY A 8 -5.35 -2.95 20.75
N ILE A 9 -6.08 -3.94 21.25
CA ILE A 9 -7.22 -4.55 20.55
C ILE A 9 -8.31 -3.50 20.30
N LEU A 10 -8.68 -2.72 21.32
CA LEU A 10 -9.69 -1.68 21.20
C LEU A 10 -9.29 -0.62 20.17
N ALA A 11 -8.03 -0.16 20.22
CA ALA A 11 -7.48 0.76 19.24
C ALA A 11 -7.58 0.20 17.80
N GLN A 12 -7.33 -1.10 17.60
CA GLN A 12 -7.47 -1.72 16.28
C GLN A 12 -8.93 -1.77 15.82
N VAL A 13 -9.88 -2.05 16.72
CA VAL A 13 -11.31 -2.06 16.40
C VAL A 13 -11.78 -0.67 15.97
N VAL A 14 -11.39 0.38 16.71
CA VAL A 14 -11.75 1.76 16.36
C VAL A 14 -11.12 2.17 15.04
N TYR A 15 -9.82 1.89 14.84
CA TYR A 15 -9.14 2.13 13.56
C TYR A 15 -9.87 1.49 12.37
N LYS A 16 -10.27 0.23 12.51
CA LYS A 16 -11.01 -0.50 11.47
C LYS A 16 -12.38 0.13 11.21
N GLY A 17 -13.06 0.60 12.26
CA GLY A 17 -14.31 1.34 12.15
C GLY A 17 -14.16 2.59 11.29
N GLU A 18 -13.17 3.43 11.61
CA GLU A 18 -12.86 4.65 10.87
C GLU A 18 -12.53 4.35 9.40
N MET A 19 -11.64 3.38 9.14
CA MET A 19 -11.25 3.03 7.77
C MET A 19 -12.41 2.45 6.95
N LYS A 20 -13.34 1.73 7.59
CA LYS A 20 -14.53 1.19 6.93
C LYS A 20 -15.53 2.30 6.56
N GLU A 21 -15.66 3.34 7.39
CA GLU A 21 -16.47 4.50 7.06
C GLU A 21 -15.87 5.25 5.85
N VAL A 22 -14.55 5.45 5.84
CA VAL A 22 -13.85 6.04 4.68
C VAL A 22 -14.05 5.19 3.42
N GLU A 23 -13.99 3.86 3.54
CA GLU A 23 -14.23 2.95 2.42
C GLU A 23 -15.65 3.08 1.86
N ALA A 24 -16.66 3.21 2.73
CA ALA A 24 -18.04 3.43 2.32
C ALA A 24 -18.21 4.78 1.58
N LEU A 25 -17.60 5.84 2.11
CA LEU A 25 -17.61 7.16 1.46
C LEU A 25 -16.88 7.15 0.12
N TRP A 26 -15.77 6.41 0.02
CA TRP A 26 -15.01 6.26 -1.21
C TRP A 26 -15.85 5.60 -2.32
N LYS A 27 -16.57 4.52 -1.99
CA LYS A 27 -17.43 3.81 -2.96
C LYS A 27 -18.61 4.65 -3.45
N ASN A 28 -19.07 5.60 -2.63
CA ASN A 28 -20.20 6.46 -2.95
C ASN A 28 -19.82 7.75 -3.71
N ASN A 29 -18.52 8.07 -3.82
CA ASN A 29 -18.05 9.32 -4.41
C ASN A 29 -16.98 9.08 -5.48
N ASN A 30 -17.18 9.65 -6.67
CA ASN A 30 -16.25 9.49 -7.80
C ASN A 30 -15.47 10.77 -8.15
N SER A 31 -15.56 11.83 -7.34
CA SER A 31 -14.85 13.09 -7.58
C SER A 31 -13.44 13.09 -6.98
N ASP A 32 -12.46 13.54 -7.77
CA ASP A 32 -11.04 13.64 -7.38
C ASP A 32 -10.81 14.49 -6.12
N SER A 33 -11.59 15.57 -5.94
CA SER A 33 -11.53 16.44 -4.76
C SER A 33 -11.95 15.70 -3.49
N THR A 34 -13.00 14.88 -3.60
CA THR A 34 -13.50 14.06 -2.48
C THR A 34 -12.52 12.93 -2.17
N GLN A 35 -11.96 12.27 -3.18
CA GLN A 35 -10.94 11.24 -2.99
C GLN A 35 -9.71 11.78 -2.26
N SER A 36 -9.23 12.97 -2.64
CA SER A 36 -8.10 13.62 -1.96
C SER A 36 -8.38 13.89 -0.49
N SER A 37 -9.59 14.37 -0.16
CA SER A 37 -10.02 14.58 1.23
C SER A 37 -10.11 13.26 2.02
N LEU A 38 -10.60 12.19 1.39
CA LEU A 38 -10.69 10.86 2.02
C LEU A 38 -9.32 10.22 2.25
N ILE A 39 -8.36 10.44 1.34
CA ILE A 39 -6.95 10.04 1.54
C ILE A 39 -6.35 10.80 2.72
N SER A 40 -6.59 12.12 2.82
CA SER A 40 -6.13 12.92 3.97
C SER A 40 -6.74 12.44 5.28
N ARG A 41 -8.07 12.19 5.33
CA ARG A 41 -8.74 11.61 6.50
C ARG A 41 -8.13 10.27 6.91
N SER A 42 -7.90 9.36 5.95
CA SER A 42 -7.26 8.07 6.20
C SER A 42 -5.84 8.21 6.73
N THR A 43 -5.08 9.15 6.18
CA THR A 43 -3.70 9.43 6.59
C THR A 43 -3.67 9.93 8.03
N HIS A 44 -4.56 10.85 8.37
CA HIS A 44 -4.73 11.31 9.75
C HIS A 44 -5.11 10.16 10.69
N THR A 45 -6.03 9.28 10.30
CA THR A 45 -6.36 8.07 11.09
C THR A 45 -5.14 7.20 11.32
N MET A 46 -4.30 6.96 10.30
CA MET A 46 -3.04 6.23 10.47
C MET A 46 -2.08 6.89 11.44
N GLN A 47 -1.94 8.22 11.40
CA GLN A 47 -1.07 8.96 12.31
C GLN A 47 -1.59 8.90 13.75
N PHE A 48 -2.91 9.07 13.93
CA PHE A 48 -3.54 9.05 15.25
C PHE A 48 -3.36 7.70 15.95
N PHE A 49 -3.44 6.60 15.20
CA PHE A 49 -3.24 5.25 15.72
C PHE A 49 -1.79 4.74 15.61
N ALA A 50 -0.83 5.61 15.26
CA ALA A 50 0.58 5.25 15.27
C ALA A 50 1.12 5.19 16.70
N PHE A 51 1.93 4.17 16.98
CA PHE A 51 2.54 3.99 18.30
C PHE A 51 3.92 4.64 18.33
N TYR A 52 4.05 5.69 19.13
CA TYR A 52 5.32 6.37 19.41
C TYR A 52 5.91 5.83 20.72
N SER A 53 7.23 5.83 20.84
CA SER A 53 7.89 5.37 22.07
C SER A 53 7.45 6.22 23.26
N SER A 54 6.78 5.59 24.24
CA SER A 54 6.37 6.28 25.46
C SER A 54 7.56 6.46 26.41
N THR A 55 7.88 7.69 26.79
CA THR A 55 8.76 8.00 27.93
C THR A 55 7.93 8.09 29.21
N PRO A 56 8.33 7.49 30.35
CA PRO A 56 9.56 6.73 30.60
C PRO A 56 9.46 5.21 30.33
N ALA A 57 8.25 4.67 30.09
CA ALA A 57 8.01 3.23 30.03
C ALA A 57 7.76 2.72 28.60
N ARG A 58 8.84 2.52 27.84
CA ARG A 58 8.81 1.99 26.45
C ARG A 58 8.02 0.68 26.30
N LEU A 59 7.99 -0.16 27.34
CA LEU A 59 7.25 -1.42 27.35
C LEU A 59 5.74 -1.23 27.16
N VAL A 60 5.19 -0.10 27.60
CA VAL A 60 3.75 0.19 27.49
C VAL A 60 3.34 0.35 26.02
N SER A 61 4.09 1.17 25.27
CA SER A 61 3.85 1.34 23.83
C SER A 61 4.02 0.02 23.07
N LEU A 62 5.02 -0.79 23.42
CA LEU A 62 5.31 -2.04 22.74
C LEU A 62 4.23 -3.11 22.97
N ASP A 63 3.81 -3.32 24.22
CA ASP A 63 2.78 -4.33 24.54
C ASP A 63 1.42 -3.98 23.89
N THR A 64 1.10 -2.68 23.86
CA THR A 64 -0.13 -2.16 23.22
C THR A 64 -0.04 -2.28 21.70
N GLU A 65 1.09 -1.92 21.10
CA GLU A 65 1.36 -2.03 19.66
C GLU A 65 1.32 -3.50 19.19
N ASP A 66 1.98 -4.41 19.90
CA ASP A 66 1.99 -5.84 19.57
C ASP A 66 0.55 -6.40 19.55
N SER A 67 -0.25 -6.02 20.54
CA SER A 67 -1.65 -6.41 20.63
C SER A 67 -2.49 -5.81 19.50
N PHE A 68 -2.24 -4.54 19.15
CA PHE A 68 -2.90 -3.87 18.02
C PHE A 68 -2.65 -4.58 16.69
N PHE A 69 -1.43 -5.06 16.41
CA PHE A 69 -1.16 -5.73 15.14
C PHE A 69 -1.57 -7.21 15.14
N ARG A 70 -1.48 -7.89 16.28
CA ARG A 70 -1.72 -9.34 16.38
C ARG A 70 -3.18 -9.75 16.53
N CYS A 71 -4.08 -8.83 16.89
CA CYS A 71 -5.47 -9.17 17.13
C CYS A 71 -6.28 -9.42 15.84
N ASP A 72 -5.73 -9.13 14.66
CA ASP A 72 -6.37 -9.48 13.39
C ASP A 72 -5.98 -10.89 12.91
N ARG A 73 -6.97 -11.69 12.52
CA ARG A 73 -6.75 -13.07 12.05
C ARG A 73 -5.97 -13.11 10.73
N ASN A 74 -6.21 -12.13 9.86
CA ASN A 74 -5.50 -11.99 8.59
C ASN A 74 -4.19 -11.21 8.75
N ARG A 75 -3.89 -10.76 9.97
CA ARG A 75 -2.73 -9.94 10.35
C ARG A 75 -2.52 -8.76 9.42
N THR A 76 -3.59 -8.14 8.94
CA THR A 76 -3.50 -7.00 8.03
C THR A 76 -4.23 -5.78 8.58
N LEU A 77 -3.81 -4.62 8.12
CA LEU A 77 -4.41 -3.33 8.42
C LEU A 77 -4.91 -2.72 7.11
N THR A 78 -6.10 -2.11 7.08
CA THR A 78 -6.56 -1.36 5.91
C THR A 78 -5.85 -0.01 5.86
N VAL A 79 -5.21 0.35 4.76
CA VAL A 79 -4.49 1.62 4.57
C VAL A 79 -5.06 2.38 3.36
N PRO A 80 -4.89 3.71 3.25
CA PRO A 80 -5.25 4.42 2.02
C PRO A 80 -4.39 3.94 0.85
N SER A 81 -5.01 3.88 -0.33
CA SER A 81 -4.34 3.59 -1.59
C SER A 81 -4.91 4.46 -2.71
N SER A 82 -4.23 4.49 -3.86
CA SER A 82 -4.70 5.10 -5.10
C SER A 82 -6.08 4.61 -5.57
N LEU A 83 -6.50 3.41 -5.13
CA LEU A 83 -7.79 2.81 -5.47
C LEU A 83 -8.77 2.82 -4.28
N GLY A 84 -8.46 3.58 -3.23
CA GLY A 84 -9.22 3.68 -2.00
C GLY A 84 -8.68 2.80 -0.87
N PRO A 85 -9.34 2.78 0.30
CA PRO A 85 -8.90 1.98 1.44
C PRO A 85 -8.74 0.50 1.06
N THR A 86 -7.54 -0.04 1.24
CA THR A 86 -7.17 -1.40 0.80
C THR A 86 -6.34 -2.09 1.89
N PRO A 87 -6.47 -3.41 2.10
CA PRO A 87 -5.58 -4.14 3.00
C PRO A 87 -4.10 -3.90 2.65
N ALA A 88 -3.26 -3.57 3.64
CA ALA A 88 -1.85 -3.27 3.46
C ALA A 88 -1.11 -4.34 2.65
N SER A 89 -1.49 -5.62 2.83
CA SER A 89 -0.92 -6.76 2.10
C SER A 89 -1.14 -6.73 0.59
N LYS A 90 -2.03 -5.85 0.10
CA LYS A 90 -2.35 -5.64 -1.32
C LYS A 90 -1.95 -4.25 -1.80
N VAL A 91 -1.32 -3.43 -0.95
CA VAL A 91 -0.88 -2.09 -1.28
C VAL A 91 0.62 -2.09 -1.51
N CYS A 92 1.05 -1.47 -2.60
CA CYS A 92 2.45 -1.31 -2.93
C CYS A 92 2.98 0.05 -2.51
N LEU A 93 4.27 0.11 -2.13
CA LEU A 93 4.96 1.38 -1.94
C LEU A 93 5.07 2.16 -3.27
N PRO A 94 5.04 3.51 -3.23
CA PRO A 94 5.09 4.33 -4.43
C PRO A 94 6.42 4.14 -5.19
N ASN A 95 6.31 3.84 -6.48
CA ASN A 95 7.45 3.69 -7.38
C ASN A 95 7.29 4.61 -8.60
N SER A 96 8.10 5.68 -8.65
CA SER A 96 8.03 6.70 -9.69
C SER A 96 8.30 6.15 -11.10
N LYS A 97 9.07 5.06 -11.22
CA LYS A 97 9.35 4.43 -12.51
C LYS A 97 8.12 3.70 -13.09
N LEU A 98 7.21 3.26 -12.23
CA LEU A 98 6.05 2.45 -12.59
C LEU A 98 4.75 3.27 -12.69
N ALA A 99 4.64 4.35 -11.91
CA ALA A 99 3.46 5.23 -11.89
C ALA A 99 3.03 5.77 -13.27
N GLY A 100 3.94 5.78 -14.24
CA GLY A 100 3.66 6.19 -15.61
C GLY A 100 2.80 5.24 -16.43
N PHE A 101 2.67 3.97 -16.04
CA PHE A 101 1.94 2.95 -16.81
C PHE A 101 1.24 1.87 -15.95
N ILE A 102 1.51 1.83 -14.65
CA ILE A 102 0.82 1.00 -13.65
C ILE A 102 -0.25 1.85 -12.96
N LYS A 103 -1.51 1.47 -13.13
CA LYS A 103 -2.72 2.19 -12.70
C LYS A 103 -3.68 1.32 -11.88
N ASN A 104 -3.71 0.02 -12.12
CA ASN A 104 -4.67 -0.89 -11.50
C ASN A 104 -4.12 -1.58 -10.23
N VAL A 105 -2.84 -1.38 -9.92
CA VAL A 105 -2.27 -1.82 -8.65
C VAL A 105 -2.54 -0.75 -7.58
N PRO A 106 -3.10 -1.11 -6.41
CA PRO A 106 -3.24 -0.20 -5.28
C PRO A 106 -1.85 0.28 -4.81
N VAL A 107 -1.59 1.58 -4.91
CA VAL A 107 -0.33 2.19 -4.49
C VAL A 107 -0.59 3.13 -3.32
N LEU A 108 0.29 3.10 -2.32
CA LEU A 108 0.23 4.03 -1.19
C LEU A 108 0.49 5.48 -1.68
N PRO A 109 -0.41 6.45 -1.38
CA PRO A 109 -0.21 7.85 -1.77
C PRO A 109 1.10 8.41 -1.20
N ILE A 110 1.72 9.30 -1.96
CA ILE A 110 3.05 9.86 -1.62
C ILE A 110 2.97 10.69 -0.33
N GLU A 111 1.86 11.40 -0.14
CA GLU A 111 1.53 12.21 1.02
C GLU A 111 1.46 11.32 2.26
N THR A 112 0.67 10.23 2.18
CA THR A 112 0.58 9.23 3.26
C THR A 112 1.95 8.64 3.59
N SER A 113 2.76 8.34 2.57
CA SER A 113 4.12 7.81 2.73
C SER A 113 5.01 8.68 3.63
N LYS A 114 4.85 10.01 3.52
CA LYS A 114 5.60 11.00 4.30
C LYS A 114 4.98 11.25 5.67
N GLU A 115 3.67 11.46 5.70
CA GLU A 115 2.95 11.91 6.89
C GLU A 115 2.76 10.79 7.91
N ALA A 116 2.39 9.58 7.47
CA ALA A 116 2.14 8.41 8.33
C ALA A 116 3.37 7.47 8.41
N HIS A 117 4.58 8.01 8.27
CA HIS A 117 5.82 7.23 8.16
C HIS A 117 6.06 6.26 9.34
N VAL A 118 5.60 6.60 10.56
CA VAL A 118 5.73 5.71 11.73
C VAL A 118 4.93 4.44 11.54
N MET A 119 3.64 4.55 11.24
CA MET A 119 2.79 3.37 11.00
C MET A 119 3.26 2.59 9.76
N ILE A 120 3.69 3.28 8.71
CA ILE A 120 4.21 2.61 7.51
C ILE A 120 5.51 1.86 7.82
N GLY A 121 6.40 2.44 8.62
CA GLY A 121 7.60 1.77 9.10
C GLY A 121 7.27 0.45 9.79
N LYS A 122 6.25 0.44 10.65
CA LYS A 122 5.76 -0.77 11.31
C LYS A 122 5.17 -1.80 10.36
N LEU A 123 4.37 -1.36 9.39
CA LEU A 123 3.85 -2.26 8.35
C LEU A 123 4.99 -2.88 7.53
N ARG A 124 6.07 -2.14 7.25
CA ARG A 124 7.26 -2.66 6.56
C ARG A 124 8.05 -3.64 7.43
N GLU A 125 8.29 -3.32 8.69
CA GLU A 125 8.96 -4.20 9.67
C GLU A 125 8.24 -5.55 9.77
N GLN A 126 6.92 -5.53 9.74
CA GLN A 126 6.07 -6.73 9.81
C GLN A 126 5.80 -7.39 8.45
N ARG A 127 6.39 -6.86 7.36
CA ARG A 127 6.19 -7.34 5.97
C ARG A 127 4.72 -7.33 5.51
N LEU A 128 3.93 -6.40 6.05
CA LEU A 128 2.53 -6.21 5.70
C LEU A 128 2.33 -5.29 4.50
N ILE A 129 3.30 -4.43 4.18
CA ILE A 129 3.31 -3.64 2.94
C ILE A 129 4.61 -3.92 2.20
N LEU A 130 4.52 -4.17 0.89
CA LEU A 130 5.64 -4.65 0.09
C LEU A 130 5.89 -3.75 -1.14
N GLU A 131 7.04 -4.00 -1.77
CA GLU A 131 7.31 -3.45 -3.10
C GLU A 131 6.57 -4.27 -4.14
N ILE A 132 6.11 -3.61 -5.20
CA ILE A 132 5.47 -4.28 -6.33
C ILE A 132 6.45 -5.26 -7.00
N THR A 133 5.97 -6.48 -7.21
CA THR A 133 6.74 -7.56 -7.82
C THR A 133 6.68 -7.51 -9.34
N LEU A 134 7.67 -8.10 -10.02
CA LEU A 134 7.64 -8.22 -11.48
C LEU A 134 6.43 -9.04 -11.97
N GLU A 135 5.99 -10.01 -11.17
CA GLU A 135 4.80 -10.82 -11.46
C GLU A 135 3.53 -9.96 -11.49
N GLU A 136 3.32 -9.11 -10.48
CA GLU A 136 2.17 -8.20 -10.42
C GLU A 136 2.17 -7.20 -11.59
N ILE A 137 3.36 -6.70 -11.97
CA ILE A 137 3.52 -5.84 -13.13
C ILE A 137 3.08 -6.57 -14.40
N LEU A 138 3.55 -7.81 -14.63
CA LEU A 138 3.17 -8.58 -15.82
C LEU A 138 1.67 -8.88 -15.86
N ILE A 139 1.07 -9.23 -14.73
CA ILE A 139 -0.38 -9.45 -14.60
C ILE A 139 -1.15 -8.17 -14.94
N GLU A 140 -0.71 -7.00 -14.47
CA GLU A 140 -1.37 -5.74 -14.85
C GLU A 140 -1.25 -5.47 -16.34
N LEU A 141 -0.04 -5.63 -16.90
CA LEU A 141 0.21 -5.43 -18.33
C LEU A 141 -0.66 -6.36 -19.18
N GLU A 142 -0.89 -7.60 -18.74
CA GLU A 142 -1.78 -8.56 -19.41
C GLU A 142 -3.26 -8.16 -19.32
N ASN A 143 -3.70 -7.56 -18.21
CA ASN A 143 -5.10 -7.21 -17.99
C ASN A 143 -5.54 -5.86 -18.59
N ARG A 144 -4.60 -4.98 -18.97
CA ARG A 144 -4.93 -3.62 -19.44
C ARG A 144 -4.21 -3.27 -20.74
N VAL A 145 -4.91 -2.65 -21.70
CA VAL A 145 -4.27 -2.09 -22.91
C VAL A 145 -3.61 -0.76 -22.55
N LEU A 146 -2.34 -0.59 -22.96
CA LEU A 146 -1.57 0.62 -22.69
C LEU A 146 -1.77 1.63 -23.83
N SER A 147 -1.84 2.91 -23.50
CA SER A 147 -1.73 3.97 -24.51
C SER A 147 -0.31 4.05 -25.07
N ILE A 148 -0.11 4.76 -26.18
CA ILE A 148 1.22 4.96 -26.79
C ILE A 148 2.21 5.56 -25.76
N GLU A 149 1.74 6.52 -24.96
CA GLU A 149 2.56 7.17 -23.94
C GLU A 149 2.93 6.21 -22.80
N GLU A 150 1.97 5.42 -22.34
CA GLU A 150 2.19 4.41 -21.30
C GLU A 150 3.12 3.30 -21.79
N MET A 151 2.96 2.86 -23.04
CA MET A 151 3.81 1.85 -23.65
C MET A 151 5.26 2.34 -23.74
N ARG A 152 5.48 3.60 -24.13
CA ARG A 152 6.83 4.20 -24.14
C ARG A 152 7.46 4.15 -22.76
N LYS A 153 6.72 4.53 -21.72
CA LYS A 153 7.19 4.48 -20.32
C LYS A 153 7.47 3.05 -19.86
N CYS A 154 6.59 2.10 -20.22
CA CYS A 154 6.74 0.68 -19.91
C CYS A 154 8.01 0.08 -20.53
N VAL A 155 8.24 0.31 -21.82
CA VAL A 155 9.44 -0.18 -22.53
C VAL A 155 10.71 0.48 -21.99
N ASN A 156 10.70 1.78 -21.73
CA ASN A 156 11.84 2.48 -21.10
C ASN A 156 12.17 1.88 -19.72
N TRP A 157 11.15 1.58 -18.91
CA TRP A 157 11.33 0.88 -17.65
C TRP A 157 11.93 -0.52 -17.86
N TRP A 158 11.41 -1.31 -18.81
CA TRP A 158 11.90 -2.66 -19.10
C TRP A 158 13.37 -2.67 -19.55
N ILE A 159 13.78 -1.72 -20.39
CA ILE A 159 15.18 -1.53 -20.79
C ILE A 159 16.05 -1.24 -19.57
N SER A 160 15.60 -0.36 -18.67
CA SER A 160 16.35 -0.04 -17.45
C SER A 160 16.51 -1.25 -16.51
N LEU A 161 15.55 -2.18 -16.51
CA LEU A 161 15.57 -3.40 -15.71
C LEU A 161 16.55 -4.44 -16.29
N THR A 162 16.47 -4.67 -17.60
CA THR A 162 17.30 -5.67 -18.31
C THR A 162 18.76 -5.28 -18.39
N GLY A 163 19.08 -3.97 -18.39
CA GLY A 163 20.46 -3.48 -18.25
C GLY A 163 21.13 -3.81 -16.91
N LEU A 164 20.35 -4.08 -15.85
CA LEU A 164 20.84 -4.35 -14.49
C LEU A 164 20.89 -5.83 -14.12
N GLN A 165 19.95 -6.63 -14.61
CA GLN A 165 19.72 -8.02 -14.16
C GLN A 165 20.27 -9.09 -15.13
N GLY A 166 20.84 -8.67 -16.26
CA GLY A 166 21.20 -9.58 -17.35
C GLY A 166 19.97 -10.03 -18.15
N TYR A 167 20.22 -10.50 -19.38
CA TYR A 167 19.15 -10.81 -20.33
C TYR A 167 18.65 -12.26 -20.15
N HIS A 168 17.49 -12.44 -19.52
CA HIS A 168 16.83 -13.75 -19.44
C HIS A 168 15.75 -13.90 -20.52
N ARG A 169 16.03 -14.71 -21.55
CA ARG A 169 15.17 -14.84 -22.75
C ARG A 169 13.70 -15.18 -22.44
N LEU A 170 13.45 -16.02 -21.43
CA LEU A 170 12.09 -16.38 -21.02
C LEU A 170 11.30 -15.19 -20.45
N LEU A 171 11.95 -14.31 -19.69
CA LEU A 171 11.30 -13.12 -19.13
C LEU A 171 10.94 -12.13 -20.24
N VAL A 172 11.79 -12.01 -21.27
CA VAL A 172 11.52 -11.17 -22.44
C VAL A 172 10.33 -11.69 -23.23
N LEU A 173 10.28 -13.00 -23.50
CA LEU A 173 9.13 -13.61 -24.18
C LEU A 173 7.83 -13.39 -23.41
N ARG A 174 7.89 -13.54 -22.08
CA ARG A 174 6.74 -13.31 -21.22
C ARG A 174 6.29 -11.85 -21.23
N PHE A 175 7.23 -10.91 -21.15
CA PHE A 175 6.91 -9.48 -21.28
C PHE A 175 6.28 -9.15 -22.62
N LEU A 176 6.83 -9.66 -23.74
CA LEU A 176 6.27 -9.45 -25.07
C LEU A 176 4.84 -9.98 -25.17
N HIS A 177 4.58 -11.17 -24.62
CA HIS A 177 3.24 -11.74 -24.57
C HIS A 177 2.27 -10.88 -23.76
N CYS A 178 2.64 -10.48 -22.54
CA CYS A 178 1.76 -9.71 -21.66
C CYS A 178 1.53 -8.27 -22.14
N ALA A 179 2.56 -7.61 -22.66
CA ALA A 179 2.52 -6.16 -22.93
C ALA A 179 2.31 -5.80 -24.41
N VAL A 180 2.77 -6.62 -25.35
CA VAL A 180 2.89 -6.24 -26.77
C VAL A 180 1.98 -7.06 -27.70
N LEU A 181 1.87 -8.38 -27.49
CA LEU A 181 1.20 -9.31 -28.41
C LEU A 181 -0.27 -9.57 -28.04
N LYS A 182 -0.98 -8.54 -27.59
CA LYS A 182 -2.41 -8.63 -27.25
C LYS A 182 -3.32 -8.65 -28.46
#